data_AF-A0A2N5HA40-F1
#
_entry.id   AF-A0A2N5HA40-F1
#
_cell.length_a   1.000
_cell.length_b   1.000
_cell.length_c   1.000
_cell.angle_alpha   90.00
_cell.angle_beta   90.00
_cell.angle_gamma   90.00
#
_symmetry.space_group_name_H-M   'P 1'
#
loop_
_entity.id
_entity.type
_entity.pdbx_description
1 polymer ?
#
loop_
_entity_poly.entity_id
_entity_poly.type
_entity_poly.pdbx_seq_one_letter_code
_entity_poly.pdbx_strand_id
1 'polypeptide(L)'
;MKDNEKLIDLERKIRSFPEPDYDKKFSKETQDIIHENLLQFASSYEKKKKGRAIMKKMTVGLVSVAAVVLFAILTIPITKDSPSSHHSNKQGQQSKEPITKDENKPANDKESNNQNKPADDKESNNQNKPADDKESNNQNNPATDTIIYENTEYGFTFTLPKSWEGYQIVTDTWEGISTDQNTVIEKGPILLIRHPDWTAEKPRQDIPIMVFTHDQWSSLQKEEYHIGAAPIGPTMLGQNDEYVFALPARYNYAFLEGYQEVEKILENNPMETK
;
A
#
# COMPACT_ATOMS: atom_id res chain seq x y z
N MET A 1 -23.75 7.91 -46.02
CA MET A 1 -23.40 6.66 -46.76
C MET A 1 -21.97 6.23 -46.42
N LYS A 2 -20.95 7.06 -46.65
CA LYS A 2 -19.53 6.75 -46.34
C LYS A 2 -19.24 6.31 -44.89
N ASP A 3 -20.12 6.65 -43.97
CA ASP A 3 -19.94 6.45 -42.53
C ASP A 3 -20.20 4.99 -42.11
N ASN A 4 -21.12 4.30 -42.79
CA ASN A 4 -21.35 2.87 -42.59
C ASN A 4 -20.16 2.03 -43.09
N GLU A 5 -19.46 2.47 -44.14
CA GLU A 5 -18.30 1.75 -44.68
C GLU A 5 -17.16 1.69 -43.64
N LYS A 6 -16.93 2.79 -42.92
CA LYS A 6 -15.97 2.84 -41.79
C LYS A 6 -16.38 1.93 -40.63
N LEU A 7 -17.68 1.85 -40.31
CA LEU A 7 -18.19 0.97 -39.25
C LEU A 7 -17.97 -0.51 -39.62
N ILE A 8 -18.31 -0.88 -40.86
CA ILE A 8 -18.17 -2.25 -41.36
C ILE A 8 -16.69 -2.66 -41.46
N ASP A 9 -15.80 -1.75 -41.86
CA ASP A 9 -14.37 -2.04 -41.89
C ASP A 9 -13.75 -2.15 -40.48
N LEU A 10 -14.21 -1.32 -39.53
CA LEU A 10 -13.83 -1.45 -38.12
C LEU A 10 -14.29 -2.79 -37.52
N GLU A 11 -15.53 -3.21 -37.79
CA GLU A 11 -16.03 -4.52 -37.35
C GLU A 11 -15.22 -5.67 -37.97
N ARG A 12 -14.96 -5.61 -39.28
CA ARG A 12 -14.10 -6.58 -39.99
C ARG A 12 -12.71 -6.65 -39.37
N LYS A 13 -12.12 -5.50 -39.03
CA LYS A 13 -10.80 -5.42 -38.39
C LYS A 13 -10.81 -6.02 -36.99
N ILE A 14 -11.83 -5.73 -36.18
CA ILE A 14 -12.00 -6.33 -34.85
C ILE A 14 -12.12 -7.87 -34.96
N ARG A 15 -12.94 -8.37 -35.89
CA ARG A 15 -13.10 -9.81 -36.18
C ARG A 15 -11.87 -10.47 -36.85
N SER A 16 -10.86 -9.70 -37.25
CA SER A 16 -9.61 -10.22 -37.85
C SER A 16 -8.48 -10.42 -36.84
N PHE A 17 -8.64 -9.95 -35.60
CA PHE A 17 -7.70 -10.26 -34.54
C PHE A 17 -7.85 -11.73 -34.10
N PRO A 18 -6.75 -12.43 -33.75
CA PRO A 18 -6.84 -13.76 -33.18
C PRO A 18 -7.59 -13.70 -31.85
N GLU A 19 -8.52 -14.63 -31.63
CA GLU A 19 -9.18 -14.77 -30.34
C GLU A 19 -8.14 -15.03 -29.24
N PRO A 20 -8.31 -14.49 -28.02
CA PRO A 20 -7.40 -14.79 -26.93
C PRO A 20 -7.39 -16.31 -26.64
N ASP A 21 -6.21 -16.88 -26.54
CA ASP A 21 -6.01 -18.23 -25.98
C ASP A 21 -6.29 -18.16 -24.47
N TYR A 22 -7.58 -18.25 -24.10
CA TYR A 22 -8.05 -18.08 -22.72
C TYR A 22 -7.46 -19.14 -21.78
N ASP A 23 -7.26 -20.37 -22.26
CA ASP A 23 -6.69 -21.46 -21.45
C ASP A 23 -5.22 -21.17 -21.06
N LYS A 24 -4.42 -20.55 -21.96
CA LYS A 24 -3.05 -20.11 -21.64
C LYS A 24 -2.96 -18.75 -20.94
N LYS A 25 -3.80 -17.78 -21.34
CA LYS A 25 -3.73 -16.37 -20.86
C LYS A 25 -4.58 -16.10 -19.63
N PHE A 26 -5.44 -17.03 -19.25
CA PHE A 26 -6.36 -16.93 -18.11
C PHE A 26 -6.32 -18.25 -17.32
N SER A 27 -5.12 -18.78 -17.12
CA SER A 27 -4.87 -20.02 -16.36
C SER A 27 -5.42 -19.89 -14.93
N LYS A 28 -5.56 -21.01 -14.21
CA LYS A 28 -6.01 -20.98 -12.81
C LYS A 28 -5.14 -20.07 -11.95
N GLU A 29 -3.82 -20.10 -12.14
CA GLU A 29 -2.87 -19.22 -11.45
C GLU A 29 -3.14 -17.73 -11.77
N THR A 30 -3.40 -17.38 -13.03
CA THR A 30 -3.80 -16.01 -13.41
C THR A 30 -5.14 -15.61 -12.78
N GLN A 31 -6.10 -16.53 -12.70
CA GLN A 31 -7.40 -16.29 -12.05
C GLN A 31 -7.24 -16.08 -10.53
N ASP A 32 -6.43 -16.92 -9.87
CA ASP A 32 -6.13 -16.81 -8.44
C ASP A 32 -5.39 -15.48 -8.14
N ILE A 33 -4.42 -15.06 -8.98
CA ILE A 33 -3.74 -13.75 -8.89
C ILE A 33 -4.74 -12.59 -9.04
N ILE A 34 -5.65 -12.66 -10.01
CA ILE A 34 -6.70 -11.64 -10.21
C ILE A 34 -7.65 -11.61 -9.01
N HIS A 35 -7.98 -12.76 -8.42
CA HIS A 35 -8.84 -12.87 -7.24
C HIS A 35 -8.19 -12.22 -6.00
N GLU A 36 -6.94 -12.54 -5.70
CA GLU A 36 -6.21 -11.96 -4.57
C GLU A 36 -6.03 -10.45 -4.72
N ASN A 37 -5.68 -9.95 -5.92
CA ASN A 37 -5.63 -8.51 -6.18
C ASN A 37 -6.99 -7.83 -5.93
N LEU A 38 -8.10 -8.50 -6.27
CA LEU A 38 -9.45 -7.96 -6.07
C LEU A 38 -9.86 -7.98 -4.58
N LEU A 39 -9.49 -9.02 -3.83
CA LEU A 39 -9.69 -9.10 -2.37
C LEU A 39 -8.84 -8.07 -1.61
N GLN A 40 -7.58 -7.90 -2.02
CA GLN A 40 -6.67 -6.88 -1.47
C GLN A 40 -7.22 -5.47 -1.73
N PHE A 41 -7.71 -5.20 -2.94
CA PHE A 41 -8.39 -3.93 -3.27
C PHE A 41 -9.63 -3.70 -2.39
N ALA A 42 -10.56 -4.66 -2.34
CA ALA A 42 -11.79 -4.54 -1.55
C ALA A 42 -11.53 -4.32 -0.05
N SER A 43 -10.56 -5.05 0.52
CA SER A 43 -10.20 -4.93 1.94
C SER A 43 -9.48 -3.62 2.26
N SER A 44 -8.71 -3.04 1.33
CA SER A 44 -8.11 -1.71 1.48
C SER A 44 -9.18 -0.60 1.55
N TYR A 45 -10.26 -0.74 0.77
CA TYR A 45 -11.39 0.20 0.75
C TYR A 45 -12.19 0.17 2.07
N GLU A 46 -12.45 -1.03 2.60
CA GLU A 46 -13.05 -1.21 3.94
C GLU A 46 -12.17 -0.64 5.06
N LYS A 47 -10.83 -0.74 4.95
CA LYS A 47 -9.90 -0.11 5.92
C LYS A 47 -9.99 1.43 5.90
N LYS A 48 -9.96 2.09 4.73
CA LYS A 48 -10.16 3.57 4.65
C LYS A 48 -11.53 3.99 5.18
N LYS A 49 -12.59 3.19 4.96
CA LYS A 49 -13.94 3.43 5.49
C LYS A 49 -14.00 3.35 7.03
N LYS A 50 -13.33 2.39 7.67
CA LYS A 50 -13.20 2.33 9.13
C LYS A 50 -12.40 3.51 9.70
N GLY A 51 -11.32 3.93 9.03
CA GLY A 51 -10.58 5.15 9.39
C GLY A 51 -11.46 6.41 9.40
N ARG A 52 -12.22 6.65 8.33
CA ARG A 52 -13.16 7.79 8.24
C ARG A 52 -14.31 7.74 9.26
N ALA A 53 -14.67 6.57 9.78
CA ALA A 53 -15.74 6.44 10.78
C ALA A 53 -15.36 7.02 12.15
N ILE A 54 -14.07 7.01 12.52
CA ILE A 54 -13.60 7.53 13.82
C ILE A 54 -13.58 9.06 13.82
N MET A 55 -13.30 9.70 12.68
CA MET A 55 -13.28 11.17 12.53
C MET A 55 -14.62 11.81 12.12
N LYS A 56 -15.75 11.11 12.31
CA LYS A 56 -17.11 11.68 12.09
C LYS A 56 -18.03 11.54 13.31
N LYS A 57 -17.58 12.09 14.44
CA LYS A 57 -18.42 12.37 15.63
C LYS A 57 -18.85 13.84 15.77
N MET A 58 -18.82 14.59 14.66
CA MET A 58 -19.57 15.84 14.49
C MET A 58 -20.52 15.70 13.28
N THR A 59 -21.62 16.45 13.34
CA THR A 59 -22.68 16.56 12.31
C THR A 59 -23.22 15.23 11.73
N VAL A 60 -24.06 14.55 12.53
CA VAL A 60 -25.06 13.62 11.99
C VAL A 60 -26.18 14.43 11.33
N GLY A 61 -26.38 14.21 10.03
CA GLY A 61 -27.49 14.76 9.23
C GLY A 61 -27.81 13.82 8.07
N LEU A 62 -29.02 13.27 8.05
CA LEU A 62 -29.45 12.25 7.10
C LEU A 62 -29.73 12.82 5.71
N VAL A 63 -29.14 12.23 4.66
CA VAL A 63 -29.86 11.68 3.51
C VAL A 63 -29.14 10.42 3.03
N SER A 64 -29.89 9.37 2.68
CA SER A 64 -29.38 8.16 2.04
C SER A 64 -29.80 8.16 0.57
N VAL A 65 -28.83 8.12 -0.36
CA VAL A 65 -29.05 7.69 -1.75
C VAL A 65 -27.89 6.80 -2.18
N ALA A 66 -28.14 5.49 -2.22
CA ALA A 66 -27.42 4.61 -3.11
C ALA A 66 -28.06 4.69 -4.51
N ALA A 67 -27.25 4.49 -5.55
CA ALA A 67 -27.64 4.49 -6.97
C ALA A 67 -28.24 5.79 -7.55
N VAL A 68 -27.38 6.62 -8.17
CA VAL A 68 -27.53 7.00 -9.59
C VAL A 68 -26.15 7.14 -10.23
N VAL A 69 -25.69 6.12 -10.98
CA VAL A 69 -24.65 6.26 -12.02
C VAL A 69 -25.01 5.36 -13.19
N LEU A 70 -26.06 5.74 -13.93
CA LEU A 70 -26.36 5.34 -15.32
C LEU A 70 -27.73 5.93 -15.73
N PHE A 71 -27.77 7.24 -16.00
CA PHE A 71 -28.68 7.85 -16.99
C PHE A 71 -28.31 9.34 -17.15
N ALA A 72 -27.41 9.62 -18.10
CA ALA A 72 -27.36 10.91 -18.76
C ALA A 72 -28.26 10.87 -20.00
N ILE A 73 -28.60 12.05 -20.55
CA ILE A 73 -29.42 12.30 -21.76
C ILE A 73 -30.94 12.37 -21.49
N LEU A 74 -31.51 13.55 -21.81
CA LEU A 74 -32.95 13.93 -21.86
C LEU A 74 -33.70 13.93 -20.50
N THR A 75 -34.52 14.93 -20.14
CA THR A 75 -35.15 16.04 -20.92
C THR A 75 -35.06 17.41 -20.21
N ILE A 76 -35.30 18.49 -20.97
CA ILE A 76 -35.64 19.83 -20.46
C ILE A 76 -37.08 20.14 -20.92
N PRO A 77 -37.96 20.62 -20.03
CA PRO A 77 -38.61 21.91 -20.33
C PRO A 77 -38.71 22.86 -19.11
N ILE A 78 -38.94 24.13 -19.42
CA ILE A 78 -39.01 25.28 -18.49
C ILE A 78 -40.45 25.52 -18.05
N THR A 79 -40.70 25.83 -16.76
CA THR A 79 -41.74 26.79 -16.32
C THR A 79 -41.45 27.35 -14.92
N LYS A 80 -41.98 28.54 -14.64
CA LYS A 80 -42.06 29.16 -13.29
C LYS A 80 -43.23 28.51 -12.49
N ASP A 81 -43.41 28.64 -11.18
CA ASP A 81 -43.62 29.87 -10.38
C ASP A 81 -43.59 29.58 -8.85
N SER A 82 -43.75 30.62 -8.03
CA SER A 82 -43.96 30.60 -6.55
C SER A 82 -45.25 31.42 -6.24
N PRO A 83 -45.67 31.71 -4.97
CA PRO A 83 -45.20 31.27 -3.64
C PRO A 83 -46.34 30.88 -2.65
N SER A 84 -46.01 30.38 -1.45
CA SER A 84 -46.74 30.57 -0.16
C SER A 84 -46.25 29.54 0.89
N SER A 85 -46.51 29.66 2.20
CA SER A 85 -46.39 30.77 3.18
C SER A 85 -46.62 30.17 4.60
N HIS A 86 -46.36 30.96 5.66
CA HIS A 86 -46.52 30.63 7.10
C HIS A 86 -45.54 29.57 7.70
N HIS A 87 -44.94 29.64 8.91
CA HIS A 87 -44.80 30.59 10.04
C HIS A 87 -45.24 29.96 11.39
N SER A 88 -44.45 30.17 12.47
CA SER A 88 -44.77 29.91 13.91
C SER A 88 -44.80 28.43 14.39
N ASN A 89 -44.54 28.08 15.67
CA ASN A 89 -43.86 28.76 16.81
C ASN A 89 -43.59 27.77 17.98
N LYS A 90 -42.53 27.98 18.79
CA LYS A 90 -42.42 27.64 20.26
C LYS A 90 -42.64 26.17 20.75
N GLN A 91 -42.41 25.76 22.02
CA GLN A 91 -41.42 26.12 23.06
C GLN A 91 -41.53 25.17 24.29
N GLY A 92 -40.41 24.60 24.78
CA GLY A 92 -40.29 23.97 26.13
C GLY A 92 -41.03 22.64 26.37
N GLN A 93 -40.99 21.98 27.55
CA GLN A 93 -39.93 21.85 28.58
C GLN A 93 -40.34 20.72 29.60
N GLN A 94 -39.43 20.28 30.47
CA GLN A 94 -39.66 19.54 31.75
C GLN A 94 -40.18 18.07 31.76
N SER A 95 -39.21 17.14 31.86
CA SER A 95 -38.98 16.20 32.99
C SER A 95 -40.08 15.32 33.61
N LYS A 96 -39.78 14.02 33.79
CA LYS A 96 -40.01 13.24 35.03
C LYS A 96 -39.25 11.90 35.05
N GLU A 97 -38.90 11.47 36.26
CA GLU A 97 -38.34 10.18 36.72
C GLU A 97 -39.26 9.69 37.90
N PRO A 98 -39.05 8.56 38.64
CA PRO A 98 -38.02 7.50 38.59
C PRO A 98 -38.57 6.04 38.77
N ILE A 99 -37.71 5.09 39.20
CA ILE A 99 -37.96 3.89 40.08
C ILE A 99 -37.76 2.44 39.50
N THR A 100 -36.53 1.92 39.73
CA THR A 100 -36.07 0.58 40.23
C THR A 100 -36.42 -0.81 39.63
N LYS A 101 -35.34 -1.62 39.50
CA LYS A 101 -35.11 -3.05 39.91
C LYS A 101 -35.87 -4.21 39.24
N ASP A 102 -35.11 -5.24 38.83
CA ASP A 102 -34.98 -6.49 39.62
C ASP A 102 -33.65 -7.24 39.30
N GLU A 103 -33.29 -8.27 40.07
CA GLU A 103 -32.11 -9.15 39.91
C GLU A 103 -32.51 -10.62 39.63
N ASN A 104 -31.60 -11.46 39.08
CA ASN A 104 -31.34 -12.82 39.60
C ASN A 104 -30.13 -13.56 38.95
N LYS A 105 -29.61 -14.58 39.65
CA LYS A 105 -28.40 -15.37 39.31
C LYS A 105 -28.50 -16.82 39.84
N PRO A 106 -27.98 -17.82 39.10
CA PRO A 106 -27.03 -18.81 39.67
C PRO A 106 -25.80 -19.01 38.72
N ALA A 107 -24.57 -19.39 39.10
CA ALA A 107 -24.02 -20.45 39.98
C ALA A 107 -24.21 -21.87 39.41
N ASN A 108 -23.23 -22.79 39.31
CA ASN A 108 -21.75 -22.76 39.53
C ASN A 108 -21.08 -23.74 38.49
N ASP A 109 -19.94 -24.43 38.57
CA ASP A 109 -18.92 -24.77 39.60
C ASP A 109 -17.58 -25.27 38.95
N LYS A 110 -16.45 -25.25 39.70
CA LYS A 110 -15.18 -26.04 39.54
C LYS A 110 -14.28 -25.87 38.28
N GLU A 111 -12.94 -25.70 38.35
CA GLU A 111 -11.78 -26.39 39.02
C GLU A 111 -11.14 -27.46 38.06
N SER A 112 -9.82 -27.56 37.83
CA SER A 112 -8.65 -27.55 38.74
C SER A 112 -7.35 -26.90 38.22
N ASN A 113 -6.44 -26.57 39.15
CA ASN A 113 -5.03 -26.18 38.93
C ASN A 113 -4.05 -27.37 39.01
N ASN A 114 -2.84 -27.25 38.44
CA ASN A 114 -1.62 -27.07 39.26
C ASN A 114 -0.30 -26.82 38.48
N GLN A 115 0.62 -26.11 39.16
CA GLN A 115 2.05 -25.97 38.86
C GLN A 115 2.86 -26.50 40.06
N ASN A 116 4.19 -26.64 39.95
CA ASN A 116 5.08 -26.62 41.13
C ASN A 116 6.53 -26.23 40.81
N LYS A 117 7.15 -25.49 41.75
CA LYS A 117 8.60 -25.22 41.93
C LYS A 117 9.15 -26.25 42.98
N PRO A 118 10.47 -26.45 43.26
CA PRO A 118 11.39 -25.40 43.70
C PRO A 118 12.75 -25.34 42.94
N ALA A 119 13.89 -25.40 43.66
CA ALA A 119 14.94 -24.39 43.51
C ALA A 119 16.30 -24.70 44.21
N ASP A 120 17.19 -23.71 44.16
CA ASP A 120 18.36 -23.37 45.01
C ASP A 120 19.71 -24.13 44.88
N ASP A 121 20.77 -23.30 44.92
CA ASP A 121 22.20 -23.45 45.32
C ASP A 121 23.14 -24.57 44.78
N LYS A 122 24.25 -24.18 44.10
CA LYS A 122 25.57 -23.90 44.75
C LYS A 122 26.70 -23.43 43.80
N GLU A 123 27.78 -22.93 44.42
CA GLU A 123 28.97 -22.24 43.87
C GLU A 123 30.25 -23.11 43.94
N SER A 124 31.20 -22.97 42.99
CA SER A 124 32.68 -22.94 43.21
C SER A 124 33.51 -22.71 41.93
N ASN A 125 34.82 -22.44 42.10
CA ASN A 125 35.88 -22.22 41.09
C ASN A 125 36.55 -23.57 40.66
N ASN A 126 37.61 -23.70 39.83
CA ASN A 126 38.70 -22.78 39.48
C ASN A 126 39.57 -23.21 38.24
N GLN A 127 40.26 -22.22 37.63
CA GLN A 127 41.49 -22.23 36.78
C GLN A 127 42.14 -23.56 36.28
N ASN A 128 42.44 -23.68 34.95
CA ASN A 128 43.78 -23.41 34.37
C ASN A 128 43.95 -23.67 32.84
N LYS A 129 45.10 -23.22 32.29
CA LYS A 129 45.61 -23.17 30.89
C LYS A 129 47.03 -23.83 30.84
N PRO A 130 47.69 -24.20 29.72
CA PRO A 130 47.32 -24.25 28.27
C PRO A 130 47.49 -25.65 27.60
N ALA A 131 47.14 -25.73 26.30
CA ALA A 131 47.90 -26.50 25.30
C ALA A 131 48.04 -25.65 24.01
N ASP A 132 49.05 -25.94 23.18
CA ASP A 132 49.33 -25.26 21.90
C ASP A 132 49.15 -26.28 20.77
N ASP A 133 48.23 -26.02 19.84
CA ASP A 133 48.10 -26.78 18.60
C ASP A 133 47.56 -25.89 17.48
N LYS A 134 48.27 -25.88 16.34
CA LYS A 134 47.92 -25.08 15.16
C LYS A 134 47.05 -25.89 14.20
N GLU A 135 45.78 -26.06 14.53
CA GLU A 135 44.82 -26.60 13.56
C GLU A 135 44.07 -25.47 12.84
N SER A 136 44.08 -25.50 11.50
CA SER A 136 43.46 -24.48 10.66
C SER A 136 41.95 -24.67 10.63
N ASN A 137 41.29 -24.19 11.69
CA ASN A 137 39.85 -24.03 11.74
C ASN A 137 39.43 -22.93 10.76
N ASN A 138 39.41 -23.28 9.48
CA ASN A 138 38.77 -22.51 8.42
C ASN A 138 37.25 -22.60 8.61
N GLN A 139 36.76 -21.91 9.64
CA GLN A 139 35.34 -21.75 9.86
C GLN A 139 34.78 -20.99 8.65
N ASN A 140 34.05 -21.70 7.81
CA ASN A 140 33.15 -21.12 6.82
C ASN A 140 32.00 -20.41 7.57
N ASN A 141 32.33 -19.29 8.21
CA ASN A 141 31.37 -18.27 8.55
C ASN A 141 30.70 -17.86 7.23
N PRO A 142 29.36 -17.92 7.10
CA PRO A 142 28.67 -17.38 5.95
C PRO A 142 28.81 -15.86 5.98
N ALA A 143 29.95 -15.36 5.48
CA ALA A 143 30.14 -13.96 5.16
C ALA A 143 28.96 -13.55 4.28
N THR A 144 28.22 -12.54 4.71
CA THR A 144 26.93 -12.19 4.12
C THR A 144 27.12 -11.86 2.65
N ASP A 145 26.53 -12.68 1.75
CA ASP A 145 26.55 -12.52 0.29
C ASP A 145 25.65 -11.33 -0.11
N THR A 146 26.07 -10.16 0.33
CA THR A 146 25.36 -8.89 0.27
C THR A 146 26.35 -7.78 -0.09
N ILE A 147 25.88 -6.83 -0.87
CA ILE A 147 26.57 -5.59 -1.20
C ILE A 147 25.75 -4.41 -0.69
N ILE A 148 26.39 -3.29 -0.40
CA ILE A 148 25.71 -2.08 0.07
C ILE A 148 25.75 -1.04 -1.05
N TYR A 149 24.58 -0.55 -1.45
CA TYR A 149 24.45 0.72 -2.14
C TYR A 149 24.45 1.83 -1.09
N GLU A 150 25.37 2.78 -1.20
CA GLU A 150 25.36 4.00 -0.39
C GLU A 150 24.96 5.19 -1.26
N ASN A 151 23.97 5.96 -0.78
CA ASN A 151 23.61 7.25 -1.35
C ASN A 151 23.96 8.36 -0.35
N THR A 152 25.04 9.08 -0.65
CA THR A 152 25.54 10.22 0.14
C THR A 152 24.85 11.55 -0.18
N GLU A 153 24.03 11.62 -1.24
CA GLU A 153 23.26 12.80 -1.64
C GLU A 153 22.00 12.95 -0.75
N TYR A 154 21.32 11.84 -0.47
CA TYR A 154 20.09 11.79 0.34
C TYR A 154 20.29 11.16 1.73
N GLY A 155 21.44 10.56 2.02
CA GLY A 155 21.77 10.06 3.37
C GLY A 155 21.16 8.71 3.72
N PHE A 156 21.26 7.72 2.83
CA PHE A 156 20.82 6.35 3.11
C PHE A 156 21.77 5.28 2.56
N THR A 157 21.68 4.08 3.13
CA THR A 157 22.28 2.83 2.62
C THR A 157 21.17 1.83 2.29
N PHE A 158 21.42 0.97 1.30
CA PHE A 158 20.47 -0.05 0.84
C PHE A 158 21.22 -1.37 0.61
N THR A 159 20.82 -2.40 1.34
CA THR A 159 21.43 -3.73 1.27
C THR A 159 20.84 -4.52 0.10
N LEU A 160 21.70 -5.00 -0.78
CA LEU A 160 21.36 -5.81 -1.95
C LEU A 160 22.03 -7.19 -1.86
N PRO A 161 21.45 -8.27 -2.39
CA PRO A 161 22.13 -9.56 -2.47
C PRO A 161 23.24 -9.52 -3.54
N LYS A 162 24.22 -10.43 -3.42
CA LYS A 162 25.39 -10.51 -4.30
C LYS A 162 25.06 -10.63 -5.81
N SER A 163 23.86 -11.10 -6.16
CA SER A 163 23.34 -11.10 -7.55
C SER A 163 23.28 -9.71 -8.20
N TRP A 164 23.24 -8.64 -7.41
CA TRP A 164 23.17 -7.25 -7.90
C TRP A 164 24.55 -6.61 -8.08
N GLU A 165 25.66 -7.35 -7.95
CA GLU A 165 26.99 -6.79 -8.17
C GLU A 165 27.15 -6.27 -9.61
N GLY A 166 27.45 -4.97 -9.74
CA GLY A 166 27.39 -4.26 -11.02
C GLY A 166 26.04 -3.57 -11.33
N TYR A 167 25.15 -3.42 -10.33
CA TYR A 167 23.95 -2.58 -10.46
C TYR A 167 24.29 -1.16 -10.95
N GLN A 168 23.32 -0.52 -11.59
CA GLN A 168 23.40 0.88 -12.01
C GLN A 168 22.36 1.71 -11.25
N ILE A 169 22.60 3.01 -11.10
CA ILE A 169 21.60 3.96 -10.62
C ILE A 169 21.12 4.80 -11.80
N VAL A 170 19.81 4.81 -12.03
CA VAL A 170 19.17 5.63 -13.07
C VAL A 170 18.13 6.53 -12.42
N THR A 171 18.20 7.83 -12.68
CA THR A 171 17.28 8.81 -12.09
C THR A 171 16.10 9.08 -13.02
N ASP A 172 14.90 9.06 -12.46
CA ASP A 172 13.63 9.47 -13.08
C ASP A 172 12.94 10.51 -12.17
N THR A 173 11.73 10.96 -12.49
CA THR A 173 10.98 11.97 -11.72
C THR A 173 9.53 11.55 -11.51
N TRP A 174 9.04 11.66 -10.26
CA TRP A 174 7.62 11.54 -9.96
C TRP A 174 6.94 12.91 -10.05
N GLU A 175 5.67 12.92 -10.48
CA GLU A 175 4.83 14.12 -10.55
C GLU A 175 3.64 14.00 -9.60
N GLY A 176 3.42 15.05 -8.79
CA GLY A 176 2.30 15.19 -7.88
C GLY A 176 1.20 16.05 -8.50
N ILE A 177 0.03 15.45 -8.71
CA ILE A 177 -1.11 16.05 -9.40
C ILE A 177 -2.12 16.59 -8.39
N SER A 178 -2.52 17.85 -8.55
CA SER A 178 -3.54 18.50 -7.73
C SER A 178 -4.89 17.76 -7.82
N THR A 179 -5.45 17.43 -6.66
CA THR A 179 -6.75 16.75 -6.54
C THR A 179 -7.91 17.57 -7.13
N ASP A 180 -7.82 18.90 -7.10
CA ASP A 180 -8.89 19.81 -7.59
C ASP A 180 -8.71 20.23 -9.05
N GLN A 181 -7.46 20.39 -9.51
CA GLN A 181 -7.16 21.05 -10.79
C GLN A 181 -6.60 20.11 -11.87
N ASN A 182 -6.22 18.87 -11.49
CA ASN A 182 -5.55 17.90 -12.38
C ASN A 182 -4.29 18.47 -13.08
N THR A 183 -3.61 19.40 -12.41
CA THR A 183 -2.33 20.00 -12.82
C THR A 183 -1.19 19.43 -11.98
N VAL A 184 0.00 19.30 -12.56
CA VAL A 184 1.22 18.99 -11.79
C VAL A 184 1.54 20.19 -10.91
N ILE A 185 1.59 19.99 -9.60
CA ILE A 185 1.92 21.00 -8.59
C ILE A 185 3.15 20.63 -7.75
N GLU A 186 3.51 19.34 -7.71
CA GLU A 186 4.66 18.82 -6.98
C GLU A 186 5.51 17.89 -7.86
N LYS A 187 6.78 17.71 -7.50
CA LYS A 187 7.67 16.72 -8.13
C LYS A 187 8.86 16.37 -7.25
N GLY A 188 9.46 15.21 -7.48
CA GLY A 188 10.70 14.79 -6.83
C GLY A 188 11.39 13.64 -7.58
N PRO A 189 12.63 13.29 -7.22
CA PRO A 189 13.37 12.26 -7.92
C PRO A 189 12.89 10.84 -7.57
N ILE A 190 13.04 9.94 -8.54
CA ILE A 190 12.99 8.50 -8.32
C ILE A 190 14.39 7.96 -8.63
N LEU A 191 14.98 7.25 -7.69
CA LEU A 191 16.23 6.51 -7.88
C LEU A 191 15.88 5.08 -8.24
N LEU A 192 16.20 4.65 -9.46
CA LEU A 192 16.05 3.27 -9.91
C LEU A 192 17.37 2.54 -9.68
N ILE A 193 17.40 1.63 -8.69
CA ILE A 193 18.47 0.62 -8.61
C ILE A 193 18.20 -0.39 -9.71
N ARG A 194 19.03 -0.39 -10.75
CA ARG A 194 18.88 -1.23 -11.94
C ARG A 194 19.76 -2.46 -11.84
N HIS A 195 19.13 -3.62 -12.01
CA HIS A 195 19.81 -4.93 -11.97
C HIS A 195 20.86 -5.03 -13.09
N PRO A 196 22.04 -5.64 -12.86
CA PRO A 196 23.10 -5.77 -13.89
C PRO A 196 22.63 -6.40 -15.21
N ASP A 197 21.85 -7.50 -15.14
CA ASP A 197 21.26 -8.15 -16.33
C ASP A 197 20.15 -7.36 -17.07
N TRP A 198 19.83 -6.12 -16.70
CA TRP A 198 18.76 -5.35 -17.35
C TRP A 198 19.13 -4.98 -18.79
N THR A 199 18.19 -5.19 -19.72
CA THR A 199 18.32 -4.74 -21.13
C THR A 199 17.00 -4.15 -21.64
N ALA A 200 17.05 -3.41 -22.75
CA ALA A 200 15.83 -2.86 -23.37
C ALA A 200 14.95 -3.95 -24.00
N GLU A 201 15.59 -5.02 -24.49
CA GLU A 201 14.97 -6.19 -25.13
C GLU A 201 14.40 -7.17 -24.09
N LYS A 202 15.02 -7.26 -22.92
CA LYS A 202 14.64 -8.10 -21.78
C LYS A 202 14.69 -7.26 -20.49
N PRO A 203 13.68 -6.39 -20.26
CA PRO A 203 13.63 -5.53 -19.08
C PRO A 203 13.37 -6.35 -17.82
N ARG A 204 14.23 -6.17 -16.83
CA ARG A 204 14.10 -6.72 -15.48
C ARG A 204 13.47 -5.69 -14.54
N GLN A 205 12.92 -6.12 -13.41
CA GLN A 205 12.39 -5.23 -12.39
C GLN A 205 13.53 -4.47 -11.70
N ASP A 206 13.58 -3.15 -11.89
CA ASP A 206 14.40 -2.25 -11.07
C ASP A 206 13.78 -2.10 -9.66
N ILE A 207 14.59 -1.66 -8.68
CA ILE A 207 14.11 -1.24 -7.36
C ILE A 207 13.95 0.29 -7.33
N PRO A 208 12.73 0.84 -7.48
CA PRO A 208 12.49 2.28 -7.41
C PRO A 208 12.38 2.80 -5.97
N ILE A 209 13.17 3.82 -5.65
CA ILE A 209 13.10 4.60 -4.42
C ILE A 209 12.69 6.03 -4.79
N MET A 210 11.46 6.43 -4.46
CA MET A 210 11.01 7.81 -4.53
C MET A 210 11.58 8.58 -3.34
N VAL A 211 12.07 9.80 -3.57
CA VAL A 211 12.47 10.72 -2.52
C VAL A 211 11.44 11.86 -2.40
N PHE A 212 11.10 12.20 -1.16
CA PHE A 212 10.22 13.32 -0.80
C PHE A 212 10.89 14.19 0.25
N THR A 213 10.59 15.49 0.28
CA THR A 213 10.77 16.27 1.51
C THR A 213 9.66 15.91 2.52
N HIS A 214 9.88 16.22 3.80
CA HIS A 214 8.85 16.04 4.84
C HIS A 214 7.53 16.77 4.54
N ASP A 215 7.60 17.98 3.96
CA ASP A 215 6.40 18.73 3.57
C ASP A 215 5.66 18.06 2.40
N GLN A 216 6.39 17.63 1.36
CA GLN A 216 5.80 16.89 0.23
C GLN A 216 5.11 15.60 0.70
N TRP A 217 5.75 14.83 1.57
CA TRP A 217 5.17 13.62 2.15
C TRP A 217 3.94 13.95 3.01
N SER A 218 4.02 14.99 3.84
CA SER A 218 2.93 15.49 4.68
C SER A 218 1.69 15.86 3.84
N SER A 219 1.87 16.58 2.73
CA SER A 219 0.78 16.95 1.81
C SER A 219 0.21 15.77 1.03
N LEU A 220 1.05 14.79 0.63
CA LEU A 220 0.59 13.54 0.03
C LEU A 220 -0.30 12.73 0.99
N GLN A 221 0.07 12.64 2.28
CA GLN A 221 -0.74 11.95 3.30
C GLN A 221 -2.08 12.66 3.61
N LYS A 222 -2.21 13.96 3.30
CA LYS A 222 -3.46 14.73 3.46
C LYS A 222 -4.41 14.63 2.26
N GLU A 223 -4.04 13.90 1.19
CA GLU A 223 -4.76 13.83 -0.09
C GLU A 223 -4.81 15.19 -0.85
N GLU A 224 -3.92 16.14 -0.54
CA GLU A 224 -3.79 17.46 -1.21
C GLU A 224 -3.32 17.32 -2.67
N TYR A 225 -2.48 16.33 -2.94
CA TYR A 225 -2.12 15.86 -4.27
C TYR A 225 -2.05 14.33 -4.30
N HIS A 226 -2.01 13.76 -5.50
CA HIS A 226 -1.86 12.32 -5.73
C HIS A 226 -0.77 12.04 -6.78
N ILE A 227 -0.24 10.81 -6.79
CA ILE A 227 0.84 10.39 -7.70
C ILE A 227 0.36 9.19 -8.51
N GLY A 228 0.18 9.40 -9.82
CA GLY A 228 -0.41 8.42 -10.73
C GLY A 228 -1.87 8.06 -10.42
N ALA A 229 -2.46 7.20 -11.24
CA ALA A 229 -3.87 6.80 -11.13
C ALA A 229 -4.12 5.62 -10.15
N ALA A 230 -3.23 5.39 -9.18
CA ALA A 230 -3.33 4.26 -8.27
C ALA A 230 -4.30 4.56 -7.10
N PRO A 231 -5.15 3.60 -6.68
CA PRO A 231 -6.05 3.78 -5.52
C PRO A 231 -5.33 3.68 -4.16
N ILE A 232 -4.03 3.42 -4.18
CA ILE A 232 -3.11 3.34 -3.04
C ILE A 232 -1.91 4.25 -3.34
N GLY A 233 -1.37 4.91 -2.33
CA GLY A 233 -0.18 5.74 -2.46
C GLY A 233 1.12 4.95 -2.36
N PRO A 234 2.28 5.63 -2.47
CA PRO A 234 3.58 5.05 -2.17
C PRO A 234 3.67 4.52 -0.72
N THR A 235 4.52 3.52 -0.50
CA THR A 235 4.76 2.93 0.82
C THR A 235 6.12 3.35 1.36
N MET A 236 6.17 3.95 2.56
CA MET A 236 7.41 4.41 3.16
C MET A 236 8.41 3.26 3.38
N LEU A 237 9.67 3.48 3.00
CA LEU A 237 10.81 2.58 3.20
C LEU A 237 11.69 3.03 4.38
N GLY A 238 11.81 4.33 4.59
CA GLY A 238 12.64 4.94 5.65
C GLY A 238 12.52 6.47 5.62
N GLN A 239 13.15 7.16 6.56
CA GLN A 239 13.27 8.63 6.59
C GLN A 239 14.48 9.07 7.41
N ASN A 240 15.04 10.23 7.09
CA ASN A 240 15.98 10.96 7.95
C ASN A 240 15.45 12.40 8.20
N ASP A 241 16.28 13.29 8.75
CA ASP A 241 15.86 14.64 9.13
C ASP A 241 15.47 15.53 7.92
N GLU A 242 15.93 15.22 6.70
CA GLU A 242 15.61 15.98 5.48
C GLU A 242 14.54 15.30 4.60
N TYR A 243 14.62 13.97 4.44
CA TYR A 243 13.87 13.23 3.41
C TYR A 243 13.03 12.06 3.97
N VAL A 244 11.95 11.76 3.25
CA VAL A 244 11.20 10.50 3.36
C VAL A 244 11.40 9.69 2.07
N PHE A 245 11.74 8.41 2.23
CA PHE A 245 11.94 7.46 1.14
C PHE A 245 10.71 6.56 1.01
N ALA A 246 10.23 6.33 -0.21
CA ALA A 246 9.09 5.46 -0.43
C ALA A 246 9.16 4.64 -1.73
N LEU A 247 8.56 3.46 -1.69
CA LEU A 247 8.33 2.58 -2.82
C LEU A 247 7.07 3.03 -3.58
N PRO A 248 7.11 3.22 -4.92
CA PRO A 248 5.93 3.56 -5.70
C PRO A 248 4.79 2.57 -5.53
N ALA A 249 3.56 3.10 -5.55
CA ALA A 249 2.36 2.27 -5.69
C ALA A 249 2.47 1.38 -6.94
N ARG A 250 2.27 0.06 -6.77
CA ARG A 250 2.23 -0.91 -7.88
C ARG A 250 3.53 -1.00 -8.71
N TYR A 251 4.69 -0.71 -8.12
CA TYR A 251 6.01 -0.75 -8.80
C TYR A 251 6.32 -2.06 -9.56
N ASN A 252 5.77 -3.19 -9.12
CA ASN A 252 5.91 -4.56 -9.62
C ASN A 252 4.78 -5.00 -10.59
N TYR A 253 3.75 -4.18 -10.80
CA TYR A 253 2.49 -4.59 -11.47
C TYR A 253 2.63 -4.85 -12.99
N ALA A 254 3.79 -4.58 -13.57
CA ALA A 254 4.16 -5.01 -14.92
C ALA A 254 4.63 -6.48 -14.98
N PHE A 255 4.85 -7.13 -13.82
CA PHE A 255 5.36 -8.50 -13.68
C PHE A 255 6.63 -8.77 -14.50
N LEU A 256 7.55 -7.78 -14.52
CA LEU A 256 8.85 -7.90 -15.17
C LEU A 256 9.68 -9.03 -14.55
N GLU A 257 10.66 -9.54 -15.30
CA GLU A 257 11.57 -10.55 -14.77
C GLU A 257 12.22 -10.08 -13.46
N GLY A 258 12.42 -10.98 -12.50
CA GLY A 258 13.00 -10.63 -11.20
C GLY A 258 12.09 -9.86 -10.24
N TYR A 259 10.80 -9.59 -10.55
CA TYR A 259 9.93 -8.86 -9.61
C TYR A 259 9.84 -9.56 -8.22
N GLN A 260 9.79 -10.90 -8.20
CA GLN A 260 9.80 -11.73 -6.98
C GLN A 260 11.14 -11.73 -6.23
N GLU A 261 12.23 -11.28 -6.85
CA GLU A 261 13.51 -11.06 -6.18
C GLU A 261 13.46 -9.69 -5.47
N VAL A 262 12.98 -8.66 -6.16
CA VAL A 262 12.81 -7.31 -5.60
C VAL A 262 11.82 -7.31 -4.43
N GLU A 263 10.72 -8.06 -4.52
CA GLU A 263 9.79 -8.27 -3.40
C GLU A 263 10.52 -8.82 -2.16
N LYS A 264 11.30 -9.88 -2.30
CA LYS A 264 12.07 -10.49 -1.20
C LYS A 264 13.16 -9.56 -0.66
N ILE A 265 13.80 -8.76 -1.52
CA ILE A 265 14.77 -7.75 -1.07
C ILE A 265 14.07 -6.73 -0.17
N LEU A 266 12.91 -6.23 -0.57
CA LEU A 266 12.14 -5.23 0.17
C LEU A 266 11.50 -5.80 1.46
N GLU A 267 11.04 -7.05 1.47
CA GLU A 267 10.53 -7.75 2.66
C GLU A 267 11.55 -7.80 3.82
N ASN A 268 12.85 -7.79 3.52
CA ASN A 268 13.92 -7.80 4.51
C ASN A 268 14.22 -6.40 5.11
N ASN A 269 13.47 -5.35 4.74
CA ASN A 269 13.69 -3.97 5.16
C ASN A 269 15.13 -3.49 4.89
N PRO A 270 15.57 -3.47 3.62
CA PRO A 270 16.97 -3.36 3.22
C PRO A 270 17.58 -1.96 3.40
N MET A 271 16.77 -0.96 3.73
CA MET A 271 17.16 0.45 3.82
C MET A 271 17.53 0.83 5.25
N GLU A 272 18.70 1.44 5.42
CA GLU A 272 19.12 2.13 6.65
C GLU A 272 19.34 3.61 6.32
N THR A 273 18.92 4.50 7.22
CA THR A 273 19.04 5.95 7.05
C THR A 273 20.05 6.54 8.02
N LYS A 274 20.78 7.57 7.57
CA LYS A 274 21.83 8.26 8.33
C LYS A 274 21.33 9.58 8.91
#